data_AF-A0A914RKR2-F1
#
_entry.id   AF-A0A914RKR2-F1
#
_cell.length_a   1.000
_cell.length_b   1.000
_cell.length_c   1.000
_cell.angle_alpha   90.00
_cell.angle_beta   90.00
_cell.angle_gamma   90.00
#
_symmetry.space_group_name_H-M   'P 1'
#
loop_
_entity.id
_entity.type
_entity.pdbx_description
1 polymer ?
#
loop_
_entity_poly.entity_id
_entity_poly.type
_entity_poly.pdbx_seq_one_letter_code
_entity_poly.pdbx_strand_id
1 'polypeptide(L)'
;MGGSAEIGLIEKGAADCMCLMPFEELCRVFEKTKAVLARQGMSTPRFYIRILVEIEDFVNEQWEDKESRKTMSKANSKGLTTLRQKIRKYNKDMETEVTAYRAEPDPVGYSSADGEADDDEPVSFVVVFSFFFQLLD
;
A
#
# COMPACT_ATOMS: atom_id res chain seq x y z
N MET A 1 36.96 -5.48 -23.07
CA MET A 1 35.56 -5.00 -23.17
C MET A 1 34.65 -6.17 -22.88
N GLY A 2 33.87 -6.13 -21.81
CA GLY A 2 32.96 -7.21 -21.44
C GLY A 2 32.96 -7.46 -19.94
N GLY A 3 32.14 -6.70 -19.22
CA GLY A 3 31.97 -6.85 -17.78
C GLY A 3 31.19 -5.67 -17.19
N SER A 4 29.88 -5.61 -17.43
CA SER A 4 28.99 -4.67 -16.73
C SER A 4 27.49 -5.01 -16.80
N ALA A 5 27.09 -6.22 -17.20
CA ALA A 5 25.66 -6.52 -17.37
C ALA A 5 25.00 -7.33 -16.23
N GLU A 6 25.73 -7.71 -15.17
CA GLU A 6 25.23 -8.76 -14.25
C GLU A 6 24.72 -8.28 -12.88
N ILE A 7 24.73 -6.97 -12.57
CA ILE A 7 24.33 -6.48 -11.23
C ILE A 7 22.86 -6.03 -11.18
N GLY A 8 22.18 -5.85 -12.32
CA GLY A 8 20.83 -5.27 -12.37
C GLY A 8 19.63 -6.21 -12.19
N LEU A 9 19.83 -7.52 -12.05
CA LEU A 9 18.74 -8.50 -12.15
C LEU A 9 18.33 -9.17 -10.83
N ILE A 10 19.07 -8.95 -9.73
CA ILE A 10 18.84 -9.65 -8.46
C ILE A 10 17.99 -8.83 -7.47
N GLU A 11 18.01 -7.50 -7.53
CA GLU A 11 17.20 -6.68 -6.60
C GLU A 11 15.70 -6.71 -6.89
N LYS A 12 15.29 -6.80 -8.16
CA LYS A 12 13.85 -6.83 -8.51
C LYS A 12 13.14 -8.09 -8.02
N GLY A 13 13.84 -9.22 -7.87
CA GLY A 13 13.24 -10.48 -7.44
C GLY A 13 12.94 -10.57 -5.94
N ALA A 14 13.43 -9.64 -5.11
CA ALA A 14 13.23 -9.67 -3.66
C ALA A 14 11.99 -8.89 -3.17
N ALA A 15 11.49 -7.94 -3.97
CA ALA A 15 10.44 -7.01 -3.54
C ALA A 15 9.01 -7.60 -3.56
N ASP A 16 8.76 -8.65 -4.34
CA ASP A 16 7.39 -8.97 -4.80
C ASP A 16 6.52 -9.77 -3.81
N CYS A 17 7.12 -10.40 -2.79
CA CYS A 17 6.37 -11.02 -1.69
C CYS A 17 6.19 -10.08 -0.49
N MET A 18 6.95 -8.99 -0.42
CA MET A 18 6.98 -8.14 0.76
C MET A 18 5.67 -7.41 1.01
N CYS A 19 4.83 -7.18 0.00
CA CYS A 19 3.61 -6.39 0.15
C CYS A 19 2.42 -7.14 0.77
N LEU A 20 2.44 -8.49 0.81
CA LEU A 20 1.31 -9.27 1.33
C LEU A 20 1.13 -9.09 2.84
N MET A 21 2.22 -9.24 3.62
CA MET A 21 2.17 -9.14 5.08
C MET A 21 1.80 -7.72 5.56
N PRO A 22 2.41 -6.63 5.04
CA PRO A 22 2.00 -5.26 5.35
C PRO A 22 0.56 -4.96 4.96
N PHE A 23 0.06 -5.48 3.83
CA PHE A 23 -1.34 -5.32 3.46
C PHE A 23 -2.29 -5.98 4.46
N GLU A 24 -1.97 -7.21 4.91
CA GLU A 24 -2.76 -7.90 5.92
C GLU A 24 -2.76 -7.15 7.26
N GLU A 25 -1.62 -6.60 7.68
CA GLU A 25 -1.53 -5.81 8.91
C GLU A 25 -2.28 -4.48 8.78
N LEU A 26 -2.16 -3.79 7.64
CA LEU A 26 -2.92 -2.58 7.31
C LEU A 26 -4.43 -2.82 7.45
N CYS A 27 -4.94 -3.90 6.85
CA CYS A 27 -6.35 -4.27 6.96
C CYS A 27 -6.74 -4.58 8.42
N ARG A 28 -5.89 -5.33 9.14
CA ARG A 28 -6.16 -5.73 10.52
C ARG A 28 -6.31 -4.53 11.45
N VAL A 29 -5.44 -3.53 11.30
CA VAL A 29 -5.48 -2.37 12.19
C VAL A 29 -6.56 -1.40 11.77
N PHE A 30 -6.77 -1.19 10.47
CA PHE A 30 -7.89 -0.37 10.03
C PHE A 30 -9.23 -0.92 10.55
N GLU A 31 -9.42 -2.24 10.57
CA GLU A 31 -10.64 -2.85 11.12
C GLU A 31 -10.84 -2.53 12.61
N LYS A 32 -9.76 -2.47 13.41
CA LYS A 32 -9.83 -2.03 14.81
C LYS A 32 -10.18 -0.54 14.92
N THR A 33 -9.54 0.28 14.10
CA THR A 33 -9.73 1.73 14.03
C THR A 33 -11.14 2.10 13.58
N LYS A 34 -11.72 1.34 12.66
CA LYS A 34 -13.06 1.55 12.09
C LYS A 34 -14.14 1.64 13.17
N ALA A 35 -14.04 0.84 14.23
CA ALA A 35 -14.95 0.89 15.36
C ALA A 35 -14.87 2.22 16.13
N VAL A 36 -13.68 2.81 16.22
CA VAL A 36 -13.45 4.11 16.88
C VAL A 36 -13.95 5.25 15.99
N LEU A 37 -13.61 5.23 14.70
CA LEU A 37 -14.09 6.20 13.71
C LEU A 37 -15.63 6.26 13.71
N ALA A 38 -16.29 5.09 13.70
CA ALA A 38 -17.74 5.01 13.73
C ALA A 38 -18.36 5.60 15.01
N ARG A 39 -17.74 5.40 16.18
CA ARG A 39 -18.21 5.99 17.45
C ARG A 39 -18.07 7.51 17.47
N GLN A 40 -17.05 8.03 16.81
CA GLN A 40 -16.78 9.46 16.70
C GLN A 40 -17.49 10.11 15.49
N GLY A 41 -18.24 9.33 14.70
CA GLY A 41 -18.90 9.81 13.48
C GLY A 41 -17.93 10.25 12.38
N MET A 42 -16.68 9.80 12.43
CA MET A 42 -15.64 10.15 11.46
C MET A 42 -15.67 9.18 10.27
N SER A 43 -15.46 9.72 9.08
CA SER A 43 -15.31 8.93 7.86
C SER A 43 -13.91 8.30 7.78
N THR A 44 -13.77 7.31 6.89
CA THR A 44 -12.46 6.74 6.56
C THR A 44 -11.48 7.82 6.12
N PRO A 45 -10.27 7.90 6.71
CA PRO A 45 -9.26 8.86 6.30
C PRO A 45 -8.85 8.69 4.84
N ARG A 46 -8.71 9.81 4.13
CA ARG A 46 -8.38 9.82 2.69
C ARG A 46 -7.04 9.15 2.37
N PHE A 47 -6.02 9.32 3.21
CA PHE A 47 -4.72 8.68 3.02
C PHE A 47 -4.82 7.14 3.00
N TYR A 48 -5.78 6.56 3.74
CA TYR A 48 -5.99 5.12 3.77
C TYR A 48 -6.53 4.63 2.42
N ILE A 49 -7.50 5.35 1.85
CA ILE A 49 -8.04 5.06 0.52
C ILE A 49 -6.96 5.18 -0.55
N ARG A 50 -6.10 6.20 -0.47
CA ARG A 50 -4.94 6.34 -1.36
C ARG A 50 -4.04 5.11 -1.33
N ILE A 51 -3.67 4.63 -0.14
CA ILE A 51 -2.82 3.43 0.00
C ILE A 51 -3.48 2.20 -0.64
N LEU A 52 -4.79 2.02 -0.47
CA LEU A 52 -5.51 0.91 -1.12
C LEU A 52 -5.46 0.98 -2.65
N VAL A 53 -5.58 2.18 -3.21
CA VAL A 53 -5.48 2.43 -4.65
C VAL A 53 -4.06 2.15 -5.16
N GLU A 54 -3.05 2.69 -4.48
CA GLU A 54 -1.64 2.50 -4.84
C GLU A 54 -1.22 1.02 -4.82
N ILE A 55 -1.64 0.27 -3.79
CA ILE A 55 -1.33 -1.16 -3.71
C ILE A 55 -2.07 -1.92 -4.82
N GLU A 56 -3.32 -1.58 -5.13
CA GLU A 56 -4.08 -2.25 -6.19
C GLU A 56 -3.43 -2.02 -7.56
N ASP A 57 -3.02 -0.79 -7.86
CA ASP A 57 -2.37 -0.43 -9.11
C ASP A 57 -1.01 -1.11 -9.23
N PHE A 58 -0.17 -1.07 -8.18
CA PHE A 58 1.10 -1.77 -8.12
C PHE A 58 0.94 -3.28 -8.39
N VAL A 59 -0.03 -3.93 -7.74
CA VAL A 59 -0.27 -5.37 -7.91
C VAL A 59 -0.74 -5.70 -9.33
N ASN A 60 -1.55 -4.84 -9.95
CA ASN A 60 -1.99 -5.03 -11.32
C ASN A 60 -0.84 -4.83 -12.31
N GLU A 61 0.02 -3.82 -12.12
CA GLU A 61 1.22 -3.62 -12.94
C GLU A 61 2.15 -4.84 -12.90
N GLN A 62 2.45 -5.34 -11.69
CA GLN A 62 3.26 -6.56 -11.52
C GLN A 62 2.58 -7.80 -12.10
N TRP A 63 1.25 -7.85 -12.11
CA TRP A 63 0.51 -8.96 -12.69
C TRP A 63 0.55 -8.94 -14.23
N GLU A 64 0.56 -7.77 -14.85
CA GLU A 64 0.62 -7.65 -16.31
C GLU A 64 2.03 -7.87 -16.87
N ASP A 65 3.08 -7.62 -16.08
CA ASP A 65 4.46 -7.95 -16.45
C ASP A 65 4.68 -9.49 -16.45
N LYS A 66 4.54 -10.09 -17.63
CA LYS A 66 4.71 -11.54 -17.82
C LYS A 66 6.17 -11.99 -17.75
N GLU A 67 7.14 -11.09 -17.93
CA GLU A 67 8.56 -11.42 -17.91
C GLU A 67 9.08 -11.48 -16.47
N SER A 68 8.78 -10.45 -15.67
CA SER A 68 9.15 -10.42 -14.24
C SER A 68 8.55 -11.60 -13.46
N ARG A 69 7.31 -11.99 -13.79
CA ARG A 69 6.65 -13.12 -13.14
C ARG A 69 7.31 -14.47 -13.37
N LYS A 70 8.09 -14.63 -14.45
CA LYS A 70 8.83 -15.88 -14.71
C LYS A 70 10.12 -15.95 -13.90
N THR A 71 10.68 -14.80 -13.53
CA THR A 71 11.93 -14.70 -12.76
C THR A 71 11.70 -14.66 -11.25
N MET A 72 10.44 -14.51 -10.81
CA MET A 72 10.07 -14.54 -9.39
C MET A 72 10.26 -15.91 -8.73
N SER A 73 10.59 -15.88 -7.44
CA SER A 73 10.60 -17.09 -6.62
C SER A 73 9.19 -17.71 -6.54
N LYS A 74 9.12 -19.02 -6.26
CA LYS A 74 7.84 -19.74 -6.05
C LYS A 74 7.03 -19.16 -4.90
N ALA A 75 7.69 -18.65 -3.86
CA ALA A 75 7.01 -17.99 -2.74
C ALA A 75 6.39 -16.65 -3.19
N ASN A 76 7.14 -15.85 -3.94
CA ASN A 76 6.70 -14.52 -4.39
C ASN A 76 5.54 -14.62 -5.39
N SER A 77 5.62 -15.56 -6.34
CA SER A 77 4.52 -15.81 -7.28
C SER A 77 3.19 -16.15 -6.58
N LYS A 78 3.26 -16.93 -5.50
CA LYS A 78 2.10 -17.24 -4.65
C LYS A 78 1.63 -16.03 -3.85
N GLY A 79 2.58 -15.27 -3.30
CA GLY A 79 2.32 -14.01 -2.59
C GLY A 79 1.53 -13.02 -3.45
N LEU A 80 2.03 -12.72 -4.66
CA LEU A 80 1.38 -11.81 -5.60
C LEU A 80 -0.03 -12.28 -5.98
N THR A 81 -0.20 -13.57 -6.28
CA THR A 81 -1.52 -14.15 -6.60
C THR A 81 -2.50 -13.97 -5.42
N THR A 82 -2.02 -14.21 -4.20
CA THR A 82 -2.83 -14.09 -2.97
C THR A 82 -3.18 -12.64 -2.68
N LEU A 83 -2.21 -11.73 -2.78
CA LEU A 83 -2.39 -10.30 -2.56
C LEU A 83 -3.42 -9.74 -3.55
N ARG A 84 -3.30 -10.07 -4.84
CA ARG A 84 -4.27 -9.66 -5.88
C ARG A 84 -5.70 -10.10 -5.56
N GLN A 85 -5.88 -11.33 -5.08
CA GLN A 85 -7.20 -11.81 -4.69
C GLN A 85 -7.74 -11.07 -3.46
N LYS A 86 -6.88 -10.85 -2.45
CA LYS A 86 -7.28 -10.20 -1.20
C LYS A 86 -7.62 -8.72 -1.39
N ILE A 87 -6.78 -7.95 -2.08
CA ILE A 87 -7.03 -6.52 -2.29
C ILE A 87 -8.30 -6.28 -3.11
N ARG A 88 -8.50 -7.06 -4.18
CA ARG A 88 -9.72 -6.98 -4.99
C ARG A 88 -10.97 -7.35 -4.20
N LYS A 89 -10.86 -8.24 -3.22
CA LYS A 89 -11.99 -8.58 -2.34
C LYS A 89 -12.24 -7.47 -1.32
N TYR A 90 -11.18 -6.92 -0.73
CA TYR A 90 -11.26 -5.87 0.27
C TYR A 90 -11.82 -4.56 -0.31
N ASN A 91 -11.32 -4.13 -1.47
CA ASN A 91 -11.76 -2.89 -2.12
C ASN A 91 -13.23 -2.91 -2.56
N LYS A 92 -13.87 -4.09 -2.68
CA LYS A 92 -15.33 -4.16 -2.94
C LYS A 92 -16.14 -3.56 -1.79
N ASP A 93 -15.69 -3.72 -0.55
CA ASP A 93 -16.36 -3.18 0.62
C ASP A 93 -16.11 -1.67 0.77
N MET A 94 -15.24 -1.09 -0.06
CA MET A 94 -14.82 0.31 -0.06
C MET A 94 -14.91 0.97 -1.45
N GLU A 95 -15.74 0.39 -2.33
CA GLU A 95 -15.79 0.74 -3.75
C GLU A 95 -16.19 2.20 -3.96
N THR A 96 -17.07 2.72 -3.10
CA THR A 96 -17.53 4.11 -3.17
C THR A 96 -16.40 5.08 -2.89
N GLU A 97 -15.65 4.88 -1.81
CA GLU A 97 -14.53 5.71 -1.40
C GLU A 97 -13.36 5.62 -2.38
N VAL A 98 -13.05 4.41 -2.86
CA VAL A 98 -12.02 4.17 -3.87
C VAL A 98 -12.37 4.87 -5.18
N THR A 99 -13.62 4.78 -5.64
CA THR A 99 -14.06 5.43 -6.88
C THR A 99 -14.02 6.95 -6.74
N ALA A 100 -14.47 7.49 -5.60
CA ALA A 100 -14.40 8.92 -5.33
C ALA A 100 -12.95 9.43 -5.33
N TYR A 101 -12.02 8.67 -4.71
CA TYR A 101 -10.60 9.01 -4.74
C TYR A 101 -10.01 8.95 -6.15
N ARG A 102 -10.33 7.93 -6.95
CA ARG A 102 -9.81 7.83 -8.33
C ARG A 102 -10.36 8.93 -9.26
N ALA A 103 -11.55 9.46 -8.98
CA ALA A 103 -12.12 10.59 -9.73
C ALA A 103 -11.39 11.92 -9.44
N GLU A 104 -10.89 12.08 -8.23
CA GLU A 104 -10.14 13.24 -7.78
C GLU A 104 -8.94 12.77 -6.95
N PRO A 105 -7.85 12.29 -7.59
CA PRO A 105 -6.68 11.78 -6.87
C PRO A 105 -5.84 12.91 -6.31
N ASP A 106 -5.04 12.61 -5.27
CA ASP A 106 -4.11 13.60 -4.73
C ASP A 106 -3.02 13.97 -5.76
N PRO A 107 -2.57 15.24 -5.81
CA PRO A 107 -1.47 15.63 -6.67
C PRO A 107 -0.17 14.93 -6.26
N VAL A 108 0.71 14.72 -7.24
CA VAL A 108 2.02 14.09 -7.02
C VAL A 108 2.80 14.90 -5.98
N GLY A 109 3.23 14.26 -4.89
CA GLY A 109 3.92 14.90 -3.77
C GLY A 109 3.03 15.36 -2.61
N TYR A 110 1.71 15.13 -2.67
CA TYR A 110 0.84 15.36 -1.52
C TYR A 110 1.22 14.41 -0.38
N SER A 111 1.71 14.94 0.73
CA SER A 111 1.74 14.23 2.02
C SER A 111 0.57 14.77 2.83
N SER A 112 -0.23 13.92 3.47
CA SER A 112 -1.40 14.34 4.26
C SER A 112 -1.01 15.03 5.59
N ALA A 113 0.11 15.75 5.60
CA ALA A 113 0.57 16.61 6.68
C ALA A 113 0.06 18.03 6.41
N ASP A 114 -1.21 18.29 6.70
CA ASP A 114 -1.59 19.66 7.07
C ASP A 114 -1.26 19.82 8.55
N GLY A 115 -0.12 20.45 8.79
CA GLY A 115 0.54 20.60 10.08
C GLY A 115 2.04 20.78 9.86
N GLU A 116 2.45 22.03 9.65
CA GLU A 116 3.85 22.49 9.60
C GLU A 116 4.78 21.70 10.53
N ALA A 117 5.64 20.86 9.96
CA ALA A 117 6.87 20.38 10.57
C ALA A 117 7.84 20.02 9.45
N ASP A 118 8.73 20.97 9.17
CA ASP A 118 10.00 20.79 8.49
C ASP A 118 10.82 19.70 9.22
N ASP A 119 10.92 18.50 8.65
CA ASP A 119 12.12 17.65 8.75
C ASP A 119 12.05 16.50 7.71
N ASP A 120 13.06 16.45 6.85
CA ASP A 120 13.29 15.46 5.79
C ASP A 120 13.66 14.09 6.38
N GLU A 121 12.71 13.43 7.06
CA GLU A 121 12.84 12.00 7.41
C GLU A 121 11.79 11.18 6.65
N PRO A 122 12.17 10.06 6.00
CA PRO A 122 11.22 9.22 5.29
C PRO A 122 10.14 8.76 6.27
N VAL A 123 8.91 9.20 6.03
CA VAL A 123 7.70 8.83 6.78
C VAL A 123 7.48 7.32 6.70
N SER A 124 8.18 6.59 7.58
CA SER A 124 8.06 5.16 7.66
C SER A 124 6.64 4.83 8.12
N PHE A 125 6.07 3.77 7.55
CA PHE A 125 4.74 3.26 7.87
C PHE A 125 4.51 3.12 9.39
N VAL A 126 5.56 2.86 10.16
CA VAL A 126 5.55 2.74 11.62
C VAL A 126 5.34 4.09 12.32
N VAL A 127 5.89 5.18 11.78
CA VAL A 127 5.79 6.53 12.35
C VAL A 127 4.37 7.09 12.18
N VAL A 128 3.79 6.98 10.98
CA VAL A 128 2.40 7.38 10.74
C VAL A 128 1.44 6.61 11.65
N PHE A 129 1.72 5.32 11.85
CA PHE A 129 0.94 4.48 12.74
C PHE A 129 1.09 4.86 14.22
N SER A 130 2.31 5.16 14.66
CA SER A 130 2.57 5.62 16.03
C SER A 130 1.87 6.94 16.32
N PHE A 131 1.90 7.87 15.36
CA PHE A 131 1.20 9.15 15.47
C PHE A 131 -0.32 8.98 15.52
N PHE A 132 -0.87 8.10 14.66
CA PHE A 132 -2.28 7.76 14.68
C PHE A 132 -2.73 7.10 16.00
N PHE A 133 -1.85 6.30 16.63
CA PHE A 133 -2.11 5.68 17.93
C PHE A 133 -1.98 6.66 19.10
N GLN A 134 -1.10 7.66 18.99
CA GLN A 134 -0.91 8.72 19.99
C GLN A 134 -2.02 9.77 19.97
N LEU A 135 -2.74 9.94 18.86
CA LEU A 135 -3.93 10.79 18.78
C LEU A 135 -5.20 10.13 19.36
N LEU A 136 -5.10 8.90 19.89
CA LEU A 136 -6.24 8.13 20.40
C LEU A 136 -6.28 8.01 21.93
N ASP A 137 -5.49 8.82 22.65
CA ASP A 137 -5.66 9.09 24.08
C ASP A 137 -6.58 10.31 24.33
#